data_AF-A0A3L7SJ83-F1
#
_entry.id   AF-A0A3L7SJ83-F1
#
_cell.length_a   1.000
_cell.length_b   1.000
_cell.length_c   1.000
_cell.angle_alpha   90.00
_cell.angle_beta   90.00
_cell.angle_gamma   90.00
#
_symmetry.space_group_name_H-M   'P 1'
#
loop_
_entity.id
_entity.type
_entity.pdbx_description
1 polymer ?
#
loop_
_entity_poly.entity_id
_entity_poly.type
_entity_poly.pdbx_seq_one_letter_code
_entity_poly.pdbx_strand_id
1 'polypeptide(L)'
;MPCRRLSPRAAAGGCPRLLSARSRPSADRREGIVPRVPCPAPARRCLGARVWRRPLRLRRVPWLPRPRASLPAPRGVLRALDVTRLLTAVVVFALFAGVTFLILRPRDTRVAPVGPYAPLVTTPAAVPALRAALGTSACTSSGCHAGTPGEGEPWRSAYSVWALHDPHSRAERVLHGALAAQIVAGIAAVDPPLPIVPAAENLACTGCHAPLAAPPAGGVEGAIASADPRAAEGVSCEACHGPAGDWLVAHTLPGWRQSIEREGMLDLGDPSVAAARCGECHVGSPPTADGRPRQVTHALIAAGHPRLAFDLRAFRAGLPSHWRDPAAFAERAAAEGGRRADPIEEWSLGRLAVLRAYLVQAERQSVPVGPPPADGSAPAWPEFTAFDCYGCHRPALVAGALSAPSLGTQPIQPPGIPRPDPLVWALLESFVPAEAHAAVEGARGALAARWMDPPALDTFQGALAAIDRGMPGAADRLRALPPGEQAAAIAAAADLRAWGEAAVAFSALEAVAAQAGAGDRVAAELAALKDLLAFPIGEGPDGPIRHDAPHPYDPAAAATAVERIVAGIQAGASPP
;
A
#
# COMPACT_ATOMS: atom_id res chain seq x y z
N MET A 1 17.39 -10.55 -58.15
CA MET A 1 17.24 -9.98 -59.50
C MET A 1 15.92 -10.46 -60.11
N PRO A 2 15.14 -9.66 -60.86
CA PRO A 2 14.97 -8.19 -60.85
C PRO A 2 13.51 -7.81 -60.49
N CYS A 3 13.25 -6.76 -59.70
CA CYS A 3 13.16 -5.34 -60.08
C CYS A 3 12.32 -5.04 -61.34
N ARG A 4 11.09 -4.53 -61.13
CA ARG A 4 10.39 -3.68 -62.11
C ARG A 4 10.01 -2.35 -61.47
N ARG A 5 10.59 -1.29 -62.03
CA ARG A 5 10.25 0.13 -61.86
C ARG A 5 8.90 0.41 -62.53
N LEU A 6 8.15 1.38 -62.02
CA LEU A 6 7.43 2.41 -62.80
C LEU A 6 7.14 3.61 -61.87
N SER A 7 7.65 4.79 -62.26
CA SER A 7 7.33 6.11 -61.67
C SER A 7 6.26 6.82 -62.56
N PRO A 8 5.97 8.13 -62.41
CA PRO A 8 4.88 8.65 -61.58
C PRO A 8 3.87 9.50 -62.39
N ARG A 9 2.73 9.87 -61.79
CA ARG A 9 1.91 11.00 -62.25
C ARG A 9 1.48 11.87 -61.09
N ALA A 10 1.72 13.17 -61.24
CA ALA A 10 1.35 14.26 -60.36
C ALA A 10 0.03 14.91 -60.81
N ALA A 11 -0.74 15.45 -59.85
CA ALA A 11 -1.59 16.65 -59.90
C ALA A 11 -2.38 16.70 -58.58
N ALA A 12 -2.05 17.57 -57.62
CA ALA A 12 -2.45 18.98 -57.51
C ALA A 12 -3.84 19.19 -56.87
N GLY A 13 -3.85 19.79 -55.68
CA GLY A 13 -4.78 20.86 -55.31
C GLY A 13 -5.97 20.52 -54.39
N GLY A 14 -6.08 21.26 -53.27
CA GLY A 14 -7.38 21.78 -52.83
C GLY A 14 -7.85 21.42 -51.42
N CYS A 15 -7.55 22.30 -50.48
CA CYS A 15 -8.20 22.45 -49.17
C CYS A 15 -9.69 22.86 -49.35
N PRO A 16 -10.60 22.54 -48.41
CA PRO A 16 -11.77 23.41 -48.22
C PRO A 16 -11.92 23.89 -46.77
N ARG A 17 -12.03 25.22 -46.66
CA ARG A 17 -12.54 25.95 -45.50
C ARG A 17 -14.07 25.95 -45.51
N LEU A 18 -14.60 25.93 -44.28
CA LEU A 18 -15.86 26.49 -43.78
C LEU A 18 -16.56 27.51 -44.68
N LEU A 19 -17.88 27.39 -44.80
CA LEU A 19 -18.81 28.53 -44.88
C LEU A 19 -20.25 28.14 -44.49
N SER A 20 -20.91 29.13 -43.91
CA SER A 20 -22.18 29.15 -43.19
C SER A 20 -23.43 29.29 -44.06
N ALA A 21 -24.60 28.88 -43.53
CA ALA A 21 -25.73 29.77 -43.15
C ALA A 21 -27.14 29.36 -43.63
N ARG A 22 -28.11 29.75 -42.78
CA ARG A 22 -29.57 30.00 -42.95
C ARG A 22 -30.50 28.80 -42.73
N SER A 23 -31.69 28.89 -42.09
CA SER A 23 -32.42 29.96 -41.39
C SER A 23 -33.77 29.40 -40.84
N ARG A 24 -34.15 29.73 -39.58
CA ARG A 24 -35.48 30.11 -38.95
C ARG A 24 -36.81 29.42 -39.38
N PRO A 25 -37.90 29.37 -38.54
CA PRO A 25 -38.43 30.49 -37.72
C PRO A 25 -39.20 30.20 -36.40
N SER A 26 -39.68 31.31 -35.81
CA SER A 26 -40.77 31.57 -34.82
C SER A 26 -40.68 30.93 -33.42
N ALA A 27 -40.48 31.67 -32.33
CA ALA A 27 -41.36 32.66 -31.66
C ALA A 27 -42.48 32.00 -30.82
N ASP A 28 -42.26 31.89 -29.52
CA ASP A 28 -43.29 32.25 -28.55
C ASP A 28 -42.66 32.79 -27.26
N ARG A 29 -43.14 33.97 -26.84
CA ARG A 29 -42.75 34.69 -25.62
C ARG A 29 -43.92 34.54 -24.67
N ARG A 30 -43.71 33.95 -23.50
CA ARG A 30 -44.55 34.23 -22.34
C ARG A 30 -43.68 34.52 -21.13
N GLU A 31 -43.96 35.70 -20.60
CA GLU A 31 -43.42 36.31 -19.40
C GLU A 31 -43.77 35.45 -18.18
N GLY A 32 -42.78 35.22 -17.32
CA GLY A 32 -42.91 34.42 -16.11
C GLY A 32 -42.00 35.01 -15.02
N ILE A 33 -42.53 36.04 -14.38
CA ILE A 33 -42.18 36.63 -13.09
C ILE A 33 -41.28 35.76 -12.21
N VAL A 34 -40.06 36.25 -11.95
CA VAL A 34 -39.11 35.69 -10.97
C VAL A 34 -39.45 36.23 -9.58
N PRO A 35 -39.80 35.40 -8.58
CA PRO A 35 -39.83 35.86 -7.20
C PRO A 35 -38.40 35.91 -6.65
N ARG A 36 -37.96 37.12 -6.29
CA ARG A 36 -36.75 37.40 -5.50
C ARG A 36 -36.86 36.69 -4.15
N VAL A 37 -36.01 35.69 -3.92
CA VAL A 37 -35.78 35.14 -2.58
C VAL A 37 -34.74 36.02 -1.87
N PRO A 38 -35.03 36.55 -0.67
CA PRO A 38 -34.13 37.45 0.03
C PRO A 38 -32.97 36.70 0.69
N CYS A 39 -31.77 37.22 0.44
CA CYS A 39 -30.53 36.92 1.12
C CYS A 39 -30.60 37.39 2.59
N PRO A 40 -30.32 36.56 3.61
CA PRO A 40 -30.19 37.05 4.97
C PRO A 40 -28.77 37.58 5.21
N ALA A 41 -28.70 38.89 5.49
CA ALA A 41 -27.52 39.57 5.99
C ALA A 41 -27.07 39.04 7.37
N PRO A 42 -25.79 39.22 7.76
CA PRO A 42 -25.19 38.55 8.91
C PRO A 42 -25.50 39.30 10.21
N ALA A 43 -26.19 38.64 11.15
CA ALA A 43 -26.38 39.15 12.49
C ALA A 43 -25.14 38.82 13.36
N ARG A 44 -24.34 39.86 13.61
CA ARG A 44 -23.34 39.89 14.67
C ARG A 44 -24.01 39.66 16.03
N ARG A 45 -23.56 38.65 16.77
CA ARG A 45 -23.60 38.67 18.24
C ARG A 45 -22.28 38.13 18.80
N CYS A 46 -21.44 39.08 19.18
CA CYS A 46 -20.38 38.86 20.15
C CYS A 46 -21.00 38.36 21.46
N LEU A 47 -20.69 37.13 21.85
CA LEU A 47 -20.88 36.67 23.23
C LEU A 47 -19.51 36.36 23.79
N GLY A 48 -19.15 37.16 24.79
CA GLY A 48 -17.83 37.21 25.39
C GLY A 48 -17.41 35.91 26.06
N ALA A 49 -16.11 35.68 26.00
CA ALA A 49 -15.39 34.73 26.82
C ALA A 49 -15.73 34.92 28.30
N ARG A 50 -16.46 33.96 28.88
CA ARG A 50 -16.50 33.76 30.34
C ARG A 50 -15.49 32.70 30.69
N VAL A 51 -14.33 33.17 31.14
CA VAL A 51 -13.30 32.38 31.81
C VAL A 51 -13.88 31.81 33.10
N TRP A 52 -14.24 30.52 33.10
CA TRP A 52 -14.55 29.78 34.31
C TRP A 52 -13.25 29.31 34.97
N ARG A 53 -12.67 30.15 35.85
CA ARG A 53 -11.70 29.67 36.84
C ARG A 53 -12.48 28.96 37.96
N ARG A 54 -12.52 27.63 37.93
CA ARG A 54 -12.86 26.82 39.11
C ARG A 54 -11.56 26.35 39.78
N PRO A 55 -11.33 26.60 41.07
CA PRO A 55 -10.23 25.99 41.79
C PRO A 55 -10.53 24.50 42.01
N LEU A 56 -9.61 23.63 41.59
CA LEU A 56 -9.59 22.21 41.91
C LEU A 56 -9.44 22.06 43.43
N ARG A 57 -10.55 21.71 44.12
CA ARG A 57 -10.49 21.20 45.49
C ARG A 57 -10.02 19.75 45.44
N LEU A 58 -8.78 19.50 45.85
CA LEU A 58 -8.27 18.16 46.13
C LEU A 58 -9.11 17.54 47.26
N ARG A 59 -9.93 16.53 46.92
CA ARG A 59 -10.56 15.63 47.89
C ARG A 59 -9.46 14.77 48.53
N ARG A 60 -9.26 14.93 49.83
CA ARG A 60 -8.41 14.05 50.65
C ARG A 60 -9.08 12.68 50.78
N VAL A 61 -8.33 11.63 50.46
CA VAL A 61 -8.71 10.23 50.71
C VAL A 61 -8.43 9.92 52.19
N PRO A 62 -9.36 9.31 52.96
CA PRO A 62 -9.21 9.15 54.39
C PRO A 62 -8.86 7.70 54.75
N TRP A 63 -7.59 7.34 54.91
CA TRP A 63 -7.19 6.14 55.69
C TRP A 63 -5.73 6.25 56.10
N LEU A 64 -5.47 6.73 57.32
CA LEU A 64 -4.24 6.52 58.08
C LEU A 64 -4.61 6.72 59.57
N PRO A 65 -4.46 5.69 60.43
CA PRO A 65 -4.81 5.82 61.84
C PRO A 65 -3.77 6.66 62.59
N ARG A 66 -4.26 7.52 63.50
CA ARG A 66 -3.45 8.30 64.45
C ARG A 66 -2.84 7.39 65.53
N PRO A 67 -1.60 7.60 65.97
CA PRO A 67 -1.05 6.86 67.09
C PRO A 67 -1.60 7.41 68.41
N ARG A 68 -2.15 6.52 69.26
CA ARG A 68 -2.43 6.78 70.67
C ARG A 68 -1.35 6.12 71.53
N ALA A 69 -0.76 6.95 72.38
CA ALA A 69 -0.44 6.71 73.79
C ALA A 69 0.43 5.49 74.18
N SER A 70 1.67 5.82 74.55
CA SER A 70 2.35 5.49 75.84
C SER A 70 2.15 4.10 76.47
N LEU A 71 3.25 3.35 76.61
CA LEU A 71 3.52 2.36 77.68
C LEU A 71 5.06 2.09 77.78
N PRO A 72 5.58 1.46 78.84
CA PRO A 72 6.65 2.02 79.67
C PRO A 72 8.05 1.49 79.36
N ALA A 73 9.06 2.18 79.88
CA ALA A 73 10.47 1.79 79.83
C ALA A 73 10.74 0.47 80.60
N PRO A 74 11.42 -0.52 79.98
CA PRO A 74 12.06 -1.59 80.71
C PRO A 74 13.49 -1.20 81.07
N ARG A 75 13.78 -1.33 82.35
CA ARG A 75 15.11 -1.29 82.96
C ARG A 75 16.00 -2.39 82.36
N GLY A 76 17.30 -2.10 82.37
CA GLY A 76 18.32 -2.83 81.65
C GLY A 76 18.48 -4.29 82.01
N VAL A 77 18.90 -5.06 81.02
CA VAL A 77 19.76 -6.23 81.16
C VAL A 77 20.65 -6.23 79.92
N LEU A 78 21.92 -5.85 80.07
CA LEU A 78 22.96 -6.06 79.06
C LEU A 78 23.14 -7.58 78.92
N ARG A 79 22.52 -8.19 77.91
CA ARG A 79 22.88 -9.55 77.46
C ARG A 79 23.95 -9.41 76.40
N ALA A 80 25.06 -10.11 76.62
CA ALA A 80 26.16 -10.25 75.68
C ALA A 80 25.62 -10.51 74.27
N LEU A 81 25.98 -9.64 73.33
CA LEU A 81 25.71 -9.83 71.92
C LEU A 81 26.43 -11.10 71.49
N ASP A 82 25.64 -12.11 71.13
CA ASP A 82 26.12 -13.35 70.55
C ASP A 82 26.84 -13.01 69.24
N VAL A 83 28.17 -12.97 69.30
CA VAL A 83 29.07 -12.56 68.20
C VAL A 83 28.74 -13.32 66.92
N THR A 84 28.24 -14.55 67.06
CA THR A 84 27.75 -15.40 65.98
C THR A 84 26.61 -14.74 65.19
N ARG A 85 25.61 -14.18 65.86
CA ARG A 85 24.47 -13.51 65.20
C ARG A 85 24.87 -12.21 64.54
N LEU A 86 25.83 -11.49 65.12
CA LEU A 86 26.39 -10.28 64.52
C LEU A 86 27.16 -10.62 63.24
N LEU A 87 27.98 -11.67 63.26
CA LEU A 87 28.72 -12.14 62.09
C LEU A 87 27.79 -12.65 60.99
N THR A 88 26.73 -13.40 61.32
CA THR A 88 25.75 -13.83 60.33
C THR A 88 25.02 -12.65 59.70
N ALA A 89 24.63 -11.65 60.50
CA ALA A 89 23.99 -10.44 59.98
C ALA A 89 24.94 -9.63 59.06
N VAL A 90 26.22 -9.54 59.40
CA VAL A 90 27.24 -8.86 58.56
C VAL A 90 27.46 -9.61 57.25
N VAL A 91 27.53 -10.94 57.26
CA VAL A 91 27.71 -11.74 56.03
C VAL A 91 26.47 -11.65 55.14
N VAL A 92 25.26 -11.73 55.71
CA VAL A 92 24.01 -11.58 54.96
C VAL A 92 23.90 -10.17 54.38
N PHE A 93 24.26 -9.13 55.15
CA PHE A 93 24.27 -7.75 54.66
C PHE A 93 25.33 -7.54 53.57
N ALA A 94 26.52 -8.13 53.70
CA ALA A 94 27.57 -8.06 52.68
C ALA A 94 27.17 -8.78 51.38
N LEU A 95 26.49 -9.93 51.47
CA LEU A 95 25.95 -10.63 50.31
C LEU A 95 24.82 -9.83 49.65
N PHE A 96 23.92 -9.24 50.44
CA PHE A 96 22.83 -8.41 49.91
C PHE A 96 23.36 -7.12 49.27
N ALA A 97 24.36 -6.49 49.88
CA ALA A 97 25.04 -5.32 49.32
C ALA A 97 25.84 -5.68 48.05
N GLY A 98 26.48 -6.85 48.00
CA GLY A 98 27.20 -7.34 46.82
C GLY A 98 26.27 -7.64 45.65
N VAL A 99 25.14 -8.31 45.90
CA VAL A 99 24.11 -8.58 44.86
C VAL A 99 23.44 -7.27 44.41
N THR A 100 23.15 -6.36 45.34
CA THR A 100 22.61 -5.03 45.02
C THR A 100 23.62 -4.20 44.20
N PHE A 101 24.92 -4.29 44.49
CA PHE A 101 25.98 -3.64 43.71
C PHE A 101 26.18 -4.27 42.32
N LEU A 102 25.91 -5.58 42.16
CA LEU A 102 25.91 -6.26 40.86
C LEU A 102 24.70 -5.91 40.00
N ILE A 103 23.52 -5.74 40.61
CA ILE A 103 22.28 -5.37 39.92
C ILE A 103 22.22 -3.86 39.61
N LEU A 104 22.71 -3.02 40.53
CA LEU A 104 22.76 -1.56 40.39
C LEU A 104 24.10 -1.05 39.88
N ARG A 105 25.00 -1.92 39.41
CA ARG A 105 26.19 -1.47 38.69
C ARG A 105 25.66 -0.63 37.52
N PRO A 106 25.91 0.69 37.49
CA PRO A 106 25.59 1.47 36.31
C PRO A 106 26.37 0.76 35.20
N ARG A 107 25.66 0.17 34.23
CA ARG A 107 26.31 -0.21 32.98
C ARG A 107 27.04 1.07 32.56
N ASP A 108 28.35 0.98 32.42
CA ASP A 108 29.20 2.07 31.96
C ASP A 108 28.77 2.29 30.49
N THR A 109 27.59 2.88 30.28
CA THR A 109 27.15 3.49 29.04
C THR A 109 27.91 4.79 28.94
N ARG A 110 29.25 4.66 28.88
CA ARG A 110 30.02 5.59 28.09
C ARG A 110 29.53 5.31 26.68
N VAL A 111 28.48 6.04 26.31
CA VAL A 111 28.31 6.48 24.93
C VAL A 111 29.68 7.06 24.60
N ALA A 112 30.48 6.30 23.84
CA ALA A 112 31.69 6.83 23.28
C ALA A 112 31.28 8.16 22.64
N PRO A 113 32.04 9.26 22.82
CA PRO A 113 31.77 10.47 22.08
C PRO A 113 31.66 10.04 20.62
N VAL A 114 30.47 10.23 20.06
CA VAL A 114 30.22 9.96 18.65
C VAL A 114 31.23 10.84 17.94
N GLY A 115 32.32 10.23 17.49
CA GLY A 115 33.27 10.90 16.62
C GLY A 115 32.47 11.49 15.46
N PRO A 116 32.92 12.60 14.85
CA PRO A 116 32.24 13.14 13.68
C PRO A 116 31.95 11.97 12.75
N TYR A 117 30.67 11.70 12.52
CA TYR A 117 30.20 10.57 11.73
C TYR A 117 31.06 10.53 10.47
N ALA A 118 32.02 9.60 10.43
CA ALA A 118 32.58 9.20 9.17
C ALA A 118 31.35 8.57 8.50
N PRO A 119 30.80 9.17 7.43
CA PRO A 119 29.75 8.51 6.71
C PRO A 119 30.29 7.13 6.41
N LEU A 120 29.55 6.09 6.79
CA LEU A 120 29.70 4.80 6.14
C LEU A 120 29.28 5.04 4.70
N VAL A 121 30.17 5.67 3.92
CA VAL A 121 30.25 5.53 2.50
C VAL A 121 30.68 4.08 2.36
N THR A 122 29.71 3.17 2.46
CA THR A 122 29.68 2.08 1.52
C THR A 122 29.98 2.75 0.19
N THR A 123 31.14 2.45 -0.41
CA THR A 123 31.35 2.71 -1.83
C THR A 123 30.03 2.37 -2.49
N PRO A 124 29.30 3.34 -3.08
CA PRO A 124 28.04 3.02 -3.72
C PRO A 124 28.38 1.87 -4.64
N ALA A 125 27.77 0.70 -4.41
CA ALA A 125 27.78 -0.35 -5.41
C ALA A 125 27.46 0.39 -6.70
N ALA A 126 28.38 0.37 -7.67
CA ALA A 126 28.35 1.26 -8.81
C ALA A 126 26.92 1.26 -9.32
N VAL A 127 26.19 2.36 -9.10
CA VAL A 127 24.79 2.45 -9.51
C VAL A 127 24.89 2.25 -11.01
N PRO A 128 24.34 1.16 -11.58
CA PRO A 128 24.39 0.96 -13.01
C PRO A 128 23.91 2.26 -13.63
N ALA A 129 24.67 2.81 -14.59
CA ALA A 129 24.26 4.03 -15.25
C ALA A 129 22.79 3.90 -15.62
N LEU A 130 21.95 4.81 -15.12
CA LEU A 130 20.51 4.74 -15.32
C LEU A 130 20.25 4.59 -16.81
N ARG A 131 19.63 3.47 -17.18
CA ARG A 131 19.23 3.23 -18.57
C ARG A 131 18.33 4.37 -19.02
N ALA A 132 18.57 4.88 -20.22
CA ALA A 132 17.85 6.04 -20.71
C ALA A 132 16.38 5.69 -20.97
N ALA A 133 15.45 6.46 -20.38
CA ALA A 133 14.05 6.41 -20.74
C ALA A 133 13.81 7.27 -21.99
N LEU A 134 13.22 6.69 -23.03
CA LEU A 134 13.03 7.28 -24.35
C LEU A 134 11.65 7.95 -24.51
N GLY A 135 10.70 7.62 -23.63
CA GLY A 135 9.30 8.05 -23.71
C GLY A 135 8.44 7.09 -24.55
N THR A 136 7.12 7.18 -24.36
CA THR A 136 6.13 6.30 -25.00
C THR A 136 6.15 6.34 -26.53
N SER A 137 6.56 7.46 -27.12
CA SER A 137 6.65 7.60 -28.58
C SER A 137 7.59 6.57 -29.21
N ALA A 138 8.64 6.14 -28.50
CA ALA A 138 9.56 5.10 -28.95
C ALA A 138 8.86 3.74 -29.13
N CYS A 139 7.90 3.40 -28.28
CA CYS A 139 7.11 2.16 -28.36
C CYS A 139 6.14 2.17 -29.55
N THR A 140 5.65 3.36 -29.94
CA THR A 140 4.71 3.53 -31.05
C THR A 140 5.37 3.71 -32.41
N SER A 141 6.69 3.94 -32.41
CA SER A 141 7.44 4.24 -33.62
C SER A 141 7.27 3.12 -34.64
N SER A 142 7.02 3.48 -35.90
CA SER A 142 6.72 2.54 -36.99
C SER A 142 5.42 1.73 -36.83
N GLY A 143 4.53 2.11 -35.91
CA GLY A 143 3.22 1.49 -35.73
C GLY A 143 3.25 0.16 -34.97
N CYS A 144 4.31 -0.15 -34.21
CA CYS A 144 4.46 -1.42 -33.51
C CYS A 144 3.38 -1.67 -32.45
N HIS A 145 3.20 -0.70 -31.54
CA HIS A 145 2.24 -0.80 -30.42
C HIS A 145 1.05 0.16 -30.51
N ALA A 146 0.87 0.87 -31.64
CA ALA A 146 -0.15 1.89 -31.84
C ALA A 146 -1.29 1.47 -32.79
N GLY A 147 -1.53 0.16 -32.93
CA GLY A 147 -2.63 -0.39 -33.70
C GLY A 147 -4.00 -0.07 -33.11
N THR A 148 -5.05 -0.32 -33.89
CA THR A 148 -6.44 -0.14 -33.47
C THR A 148 -6.82 -1.16 -32.39
N PRO A 149 -7.37 -0.73 -31.24
CA PRO A 149 -7.91 -1.66 -30.24
C PRO A 149 -8.93 -2.63 -30.85
N GLY A 150 -8.81 -3.92 -30.53
CA GLY A 150 -9.67 -4.97 -31.06
C GLY A 150 -9.25 -5.54 -32.43
N GLU A 151 -8.24 -4.97 -33.09
CA GLU A 151 -7.68 -5.50 -34.34
C GLU A 151 -6.37 -6.27 -34.10
N GLY A 152 -6.37 -7.58 -34.42
CA GLY A 152 -5.19 -8.42 -34.29
C GLY A 152 -4.86 -8.79 -32.84
N GLU A 153 -3.57 -8.99 -32.55
CA GLU A 153 -3.13 -9.38 -31.20
C GLU A 153 -3.13 -8.18 -30.24
N PRO A 154 -3.56 -8.33 -28.98
CA PRO A 154 -3.77 -7.20 -28.05
C PRO A 154 -2.56 -6.25 -27.89
N TRP A 155 -1.34 -6.80 -27.87
CA TRP A 155 -0.11 -6.01 -27.73
C TRP A 155 0.11 -5.00 -28.87
N ARG A 156 -0.46 -5.24 -30.06
CA ARG A 156 -0.35 -4.30 -31.19
C ARG A 156 -1.05 -2.99 -30.91
N SER A 157 -2.10 -3.02 -30.09
CA SER A 157 -2.87 -1.84 -29.68
C SER A 157 -2.47 -1.34 -28.30
N ALA A 158 -1.34 -1.80 -27.75
CA ALA A 158 -1.01 -1.59 -26.35
C ALA A 158 -0.96 -0.13 -25.95
N TYR A 159 -0.31 0.71 -26.76
CA TYR A 159 -0.27 2.15 -26.55
C TYR A 159 -1.66 2.78 -26.65
N SER A 160 -2.46 2.40 -27.66
CA SER A 160 -3.79 2.95 -27.88
C SER A 160 -4.71 2.66 -26.68
N VAL A 161 -4.67 1.44 -26.16
CA VAL A 161 -5.44 1.05 -24.97
C VAL A 161 -4.93 1.78 -23.73
N TRP A 162 -3.61 1.88 -23.54
CA TRP A 162 -3.02 2.62 -22.43
C TRP A 162 -3.43 4.10 -22.44
N ALA A 163 -3.26 4.78 -23.57
CA ALA A 163 -3.52 6.20 -23.71
C ALA A 163 -5.00 6.57 -23.53
N LEU A 164 -5.92 5.68 -23.93
CA LEU A 164 -7.36 5.96 -23.94
C LEU A 164 -8.09 5.45 -22.69
N HIS A 165 -7.64 4.34 -22.12
CA HIS A 165 -8.41 3.60 -21.13
C HIS A 165 -7.65 3.31 -19.82
N ASP A 166 -6.32 3.29 -19.84
CA ASP A 166 -5.54 2.99 -18.66
C ASP A 166 -5.43 4.23 -17.74
N PRO A 167 -5.80 4.15 -16.45
CA PRO A 167 -5.68 5.26 -15.52
C PRO A 167 -4.24 5.77 -15.34
N HIS A 168 -3.23 4.93 -15.56
CA HIS A 168 -1.81 5.28 -15.44
C HIS A 168 -1.39 6.41 -16.40
N SER A 169 -1.97 6.46 -17.61
CA SER A 169 -1.74 7.54 -18.58
C SER A 169 -2.22 8.92 -18.12
N ARG A 170 -3.06 8.96 -17.06
CA ARG A 170 -3.61 10.19 -16.47
C ARG A 170 -3.03 10.50 -15.09
N ALA A 171 -2.03 9.73 -14.64
CA ALA A 171 -1.49 9.85 -13.29
C ALA A 171 -0.93 11.25 -13.01
N GLU A 172 -0.18 11.86 -13.93
CA GLU A 172 0.32 13.22 -13.73
C GLU A 172 -0.83 14.26 -13.74
N ARG A 173 -1.82 14.07 -14.61
CA ARG A 173 -2.95 15.00 -14.77
C ARG A 173 -3.74 15.19 -13.48
N VAL A 174 -3.84 14.16 -12.63
CA VAL A 174 -4.58 14.28 -11.36
C VAL A 174 -3.88 15.22 -10.37
N LEU A 175 -2.57 15.47 -10.53
CA LEU A 175 -1.82 16.41 -9.69
C LEU A 175 -2.20 17.88 -9.92
N HIS A 176 -2.89 18.18 -11.03
CA HIS A 176 -3.42 19.52 -11.34
C HIS A 176 -4.87 19.71 -10.88
N GLY A 177 -5.47 18.70 -10.26
CA GLY A 177 -6.87 18.69 -9.85
C GLY A 177 -7.14 19.36 -8.49
N ALA A 178 -8.43 19.60 -8.21
CA ALA A 178 -8.88 20.18 -6.94
C ALA A 178 -8.48 19.34 -5.72
N LEU A 179 -8.55 18.01 -5.82
CA LEU A 179 -8.13 17.11 -4.74
C LEU A 179 -6.64 17.25 -4.42
N ALA A 180 -5.78 17.35 -5.44
CA ALA A 180 -4.35 17.53 -5.23
C ALA A 180 -4.05 18.87 -4.53
N ALA A 181 -4.74 19.96 -4.93
CA ALA A 181 -4.63 21.25 -4.25
C ALA A 181 -5.12 21.18 -2.79
N GLN A 182 -6.19 20.43 -2.51
CA GLN A 182 -6.68 20.19 -1.15
C GLN A 182 -5.67 19.44 -0.29
N ILE A 183 -5.07 18.38 -0.82
CA ILE A 183 -4.02 17.60 -0.13
C ILE A 183 -2.83 18.50 0.22
N VAL A 184 -2.36 19.26 -0.76
CA VAL A 184 -1.25 20.21 -0.57
C VAL A 184 -1.57 21.27 0.49
N ALA A 185 -2.79 21.82 0.48
CA ALA A 185 -3.25 22.76 1.51
C ALA A 185 -3.44 22.10 2.89
N GLY A 186 -3.84 20.83 2.94
CA GLY A 186 -3.98 20.06 4.18
C GLY A 186 -2.64 19.84 4.87
N ILE A 187 -1.62 19.46 4.09
CA ILE A 187 -0.24 19.34 4.58
C ILE A 187 0.27 20.70 5.08
N ALA A 188 -0.03 21.79 4.34
CA ALA A 188 0.33 23.15 4.70
C ALA A 188 -0.20 23.62 6.05
N ALA A 189 -1.43 23.23 6.38
CA ALA A 189 -2.11 23.68 7.58
C ALA A 189 -1.47 23.10 8.86
N VAL A 190 -0.78 21.97 8.75
CA VAL A 190 -0.13 21.29 9.89
C VAL A 190 1.24 21.88 10.19
N ASP A 191 1.95 22.44 9.19
CA ASP A 191 3.27 23.04 9.37
C ASP A 191 3.50 24.34 8.55
N PRO A 192 3.29 25.52 9.15
CA PRO A 192 3.25 26.82 8.45
C PRO A 192 4.51 27.38 7.77
N PRO A 193 5.77 26.98 8.05
CA PRO A 193 6.95 27.68 7.52
C PRO A 193 7.52 27.08 6.22
N LEU A 194 6.97 25.99 5.66
CA LEU A 194 7.49 25.42 4.41
C LEU A 194 6.97 26.17 3.16
N PRO A 195 7.81 26.43 2.14
CA PRO A 195 7.34 26.78 0.81
C PRO A 195 6.67 25.54 0.20
N ILE A 196 5.36 25.64 -0.01
CA ILE A 196 4.58 24.51 -0.51
C ILE A 196 4.37 24.69 -2.00
N VAL A 197 5.03 23.83 -2.76
CA VAL A 197 4.90 23.77 -4.22
C VAL A 197 3.61 23.03 -4.61
N PRO A 198 3.04 23.34 -5.79
CA PRO A 198 1.93 22.56 -6.35
C PRO A 198 2.26 21.06 -6.42
N ALA A 199 1.25 20.19 -6.34
CA ALA A 199 1.47 18.74 -6.33
C ALA A 199 2.24 18.24 -7.56
N ALA A 200 2.02 18.85 -8.74
CA ALA A 200 2.75 18.52 -9.97
C ALA A 200 4.26 18.84 -9.91
N GLU A 201 4.69 19.65 -8.95
CA GLU A 201 6.08 20.04 -8.70
C GLU A 201 6.61 19.41 -7.40
N ASN A 202 5.75 18.78 -6.61
CA ASN A 202 6.12 18.15 -5.35
C ASN A 202 6.75 16.78 -5.60
N LEU A 203 7.97 16.57 -5.10
CA LEU A 203 8.70 15.32 -5.25
C LEU A 203 7.97 14.12 -4.63
N ALA A 204 7.25 14.31 -3.52
CA ALA A 204 6.45 13.26 -2.89
C ALA A 204 5.27 12.79 -3.76
N CYS A 205 4.75 13.66 -4.62
CA CYS A 205 3.68 13.33 -5.55
C CYS A 205 4.21 12.75 -6.87
N THR A 206 5.22 13.40 -7.45
CA THR A 206 5.79 13.03 -8.76
C THR A 206 6.57 11.72 -8.75
N GLY A 207 7.03 11.26 -7.59
CA GLY A 207 7.69 9.95 -7.44
C GLY A 207 6.85 8.76 -7.93
N CYS A 208 5.52 8.84 -7.79
CA CYS A 208 4.58 7.81 -8.25
C CYS A 208 3.74 8.25 -9.46
N HIS A 209 3.45 9.55 -9.60
CA HIS A 209 2.54 10.05 -10.64
C HIS A 209 3.24 10.47 -11.95
N ALA A 210 4.56 10.72 -11.90
CA ALA A 210 5.40 11.02 -13.06
C ALA A 210 6.81 10.40 -12.90
N PRO A 211 6.89 9.07 -12.70
CA PRO A 211 8.10 8.40 -12.19
C PRO A 211 9.33 8.45 -13.10
N LEU A 212 9.17 8.78 -14.39
CA LEU A 212 10.25 8.89 -15.36
C LEU A 212 10.59 10.32 -15.78
N ALA A 213 9.80 11.30 -15.32
CA ALA A 213 10.15 12.70 -15.51
C ALA A 213 11.42 13.02 -14.72
N ALA A 214 12.32 13.79 -15.32
CA ALA A 214 13.44 14.38 -14.59
C ALA A 214 12.91 15.33 -13.51
N PRO A 215 13.53 15.36 -12.31
CA PRO A 215 13.19 16.34 -11.30
C PRO A 215 13.55 17.75 -11.81
N PRO A 216 12.94 18.82 -11.28
CA PRO A 216 13.28 20.19 -11.65
C PRO A 216 14.78 20.45 -11.49
N ALA A 217 15.41 21.06 -12.49
CA ALA A 217 16.82 21.43 -12.42
C ALA A 217 17.00 22.55 -11.38
N GLY A 218 17.66 22.27 -10.24
CA GLY A 218 17.93 23.25 -9.19
C GLY A 218 17.72 22.77 -7.75
N GLY A 219 17.18 21.57 -7.53
CA GLY A 219 16.76 21.16 -6.19
C GLY A 219 15.52 21.94 -5.75
N VAL A 220 15.07 21.69 -4.52
CA VAL A 220 13.80 22.18 -3.94
C VAL A 220 13.66 23.70 -3.84
N GLU A 221 14.67 24.48 -4.22
CA GLU A 221 14.63 25.94 -4.24
C GLU A 221 14.30 26.45 -5.65
N GLY A 222 13.01 26.68 -5.90
CA GLY A 222 12.53 27.32 -7.14
C GLY A 222 12.12 26.31 -8.21
N ALA A 223 11.09 25.52 -7.93
CA ALA A 223 10.47 24.65 -8.91
C ALA A 223 9.86 25.48 -10.05
N ILE A 224 10.46 25.35 -11.24
CA ILE A 224 9.78 25.58 -12.50
C ILE A 224 9.42 24.18 -12.97
N ALA A 225 8.12 23.93 -13.25
CA ALA A 225 7.61 22.67 -13.79
C ALA A 225 8.63 22.01 -14.72
N SER A 226 8.95 20.74 -14.48
CA SER A 226 9.94 20.04 -15.30
C SER A 226 9.49 20.11 -16.76
N ALA A 227 10.29 20.76 -17.61
CA ALA A 227 10.06 20.84 -19.05
C ALA A 227 10.26 19.48 -19.75
N ASP A 228 10.31 18.40 -18.98
CA ASP A 228 10.47 17.04 -19.46
C ASP A 228 9.14 16.57 -20.05
N PRO A 229 9.06 16.31 -21.37
CA PRO A 229 7.84 15.87 -22.01
C PRO A 229 7.30 14.55 -21.43
N ARG A 230 8.15 13.76 -20.75
CA ARG A 230 7.75 12.51 -20.08
C ARG A 230 6.86 12.74 -18.86
N ALA A 231 6.85 13.93 -18.27
CA ALA A 231 5.93 14.25 -17.16
C ALA A 231 4.47 14.08 -17.60
N ALA A 232 4.12 14.59 -18.79
CA ALA A 232 2.78 14.50 -19.34
C ALA A 232 2.34 13.06 -19.71
N GLU A 233 3.27 12.11 -19.76
CA GLU A 233 2.96 10.69 -19.97
C GLU A 233 2.43 10.01 -18.71
N GLY A 234 2.61 10.61 -17.52
CA GLY A 234 2.24 9.98 -16.25
C GLY A 234 3.03 8.70 -15.99
N VAL A 235 2.33 7.61 -15.68
CA VAL A 235 2.94 6.27 -15.56
C VAL A 235 2.91 5.60 -16.93
N SER A 236 4.05 5.64 -17.61
CA SER A 236 4.22 5.27 -19.01
C SER A 236 4.64 3.80 -19.22
N CYS A 237 4.78 3.37 -20.48
CA CYS A 237 5.22 2.00 -20.82
C CYS A 237 6.53 1.63 -20.13
N GLU A 238 7.51 2.53 -20.13
CA GLU A 238 8.82 2.33 -19.50
C GLU A 238 8.74 2.40 -17.97
N ALA A 239 7.69 3.02 -17.41
CA ALA A 239 7.45 3.00 -15.97
C ALA A 239 7.02 1.61 -15.50
N CYS A 240 6.51 0.73 -16.37
CA CYS A 240 6.21 -0.66 -16.05
C CYS A 240 7.28 -1.62 -16.59
N HIS A 241 7.72 -1.46 -17.84
CA HIS A 241 8.68 -2.35 -18.50
C HIS A 241 10.15 -2.00 -18.26
N GLY A 242 10.44 -0.94 -17.52
CA GLY A 242 11.80 -0.41 -17.35
C GLY A 242 12.21 0.53 -18.50
N PRO A 243 13.26 1.35 -18.33
CA PRO A 243 13.72 2.29 -19.36
C PRO A 243 14.19 1.57 -20.64
N ALA A 244 13.69 1.97 -21.80
CA ALA A 244 13.83 1.24 -23.06
C ALA A 244 15.13 1.48 -23.82
N GLY A 245 16.01 2.37 -23.35
CA GLY A 245 17.25 2.75 -24.03
C GLY A 245 18.06 1.55 -24.58
N ASP A 246 18.18 0.49 -23.77
CA ASP A 246 18.98 -0.69 -24.12
C ASP A 246 18.15 -1.80 -24.76
N TRP A 247 16.86 -1.94 -24.41
CA TRP A 247 16.03 -3.05 -24.87
C TRP A 247 15.09 -2.73 -26.05
N LEU A 248 14.95 -1.46 -26.46
CA LEU A 248 14.04 -1.06 -27.54
C LEU A 248 14.35 -1.80 -28.85
N VAL A 249 15.62 -1.99 -29.22
CA VAL A 249 15.95 -2.77 -30.42
C VAL A 249 15.93 -4.26 -30.11
N ALA A 250 16.47 -4.67 -28.96
CA ALA A 250 16.58 -6.08 -28.59
C ALA A 250 15.22 -6.80 -28.56
N HIS A 251 14.15 -6.14 -28.08
CA HIS A 251 12.80 -6.73 -28.00
C HIS A 251 12.15 -7.00 -29.36
N THR A 252 12.73 -6.48 -30.45
CA THR A 252 12.24 -6.69 -31.81
C THR A 252 12.90 -7.90 -32.50
N LEU A 253 13.98 -8.43 -31.93
CA LEU A 253 14.77 -9.50 -32.54
C LEU A 253 14.20 -10.90 -32.24
N PRO A 254 14.44 -11.90 -33.10
CA PRO A 254 14.12 -13.29 -32.79
C PRO A 254 14.80 -13.73 -31.48
N GLY A 255 14.06 -14.40 -30.59
CA GLY A 255 14.60 -14.82 -29.30
C GLY A 255 14.86 -13.67 -28.31
N TRP A 256 14.15 -12.55 -28.44
CA TRP A 256 14.31 -11.42 -27.54
C TRP A 256 14.05 -11.75 -26.08
N ARG A 257 13.13 -12.68 -25.79
CA ARG A 257 12.81 -13.09 -24.41
C ARG A 257 14.02 -13.58 -23.63
N GLN A 258 15.01 -14.16 -24.32
CA GLN A 258 16.24 -14.63 -23.69
C GLN A 258 17.27 -13.51 -23.42
N SER A 259 17.09 -12.30 -23.96
CA SER A 259 18.04 -11.19 -23.81
C SER A 259 17.49 -9.99 -23.04
N ILE A 260 16.18 -9.76 -23.07
CA ILE A 260 15.58 -8.53 -22.55
C ILE A 260 15.85 -8.23 -21.07
N GLU A 261 15.91 -9.23 -20.20
CA GLU A 261 16.22 -9.01 -18.79
C GLU A 261 17.64 -8.45 -18.61
N ARG A 262 18.61 -8.95 -19.40
CA ARG A 262 19.99 -8.43 -19.39
C ARG A 262 20.05 -6.98 -19.88
N GLU A 263 19.20 -6.65 -20.85
CA GLU A 263 19.02 -5.30 -21.39
C GLU A 263 18.11 -4.41 -20.50
N GLY A 264 17.64 -4.92 -19.36
CA GLY A 264 16.91 -4.14 -18.36
C GLY A 264 15.40 -4.01 -18.58
N MET A 265 14.80 -4.76 -19.51
CA MET A 265 13.35 -4.86 -19.59
C MET A 265 12.83 -5.72 -18.44
N LEU A 266 11.73 -5.29 -17.83
CA LEU A 266 11.00 -6.07 -16.84
C LEU A 266 9.94 -6.93 -17.54
N ASP A 267 10.05 -8.25 -17.39
CA ASP A 267 9.02 -9.18 -17.86
C ASP A 267 7.86 -9.22 -16.89
N LEU A 268 6.84 -8.41 -17.17
CA LEU A 268 5.60 -8.37 -16.40
C LEU A 268 4.76 -9.65 -16.59
N GLY A 269 5.16 -10.59 -17.44
CA GLY A 269 4.58 -11.93 -17.48
C GLY A 269 4.84 -12.73 -16.20
N ASP A 270 5.95 -12.47 -15.50
CA ASP A 270 6.23 -13.03 -14.18
C ASP A 270 5.46 -12.25 -13.10
N PRO A 271 4.55 -12.91 -12.33
CA PRO A 271 3.78 -12.23 -11.29
C PRO A 271 4.65 -11.60 -10.18
N SER A 272 5.80 -12.20 -9.86
CA SER A 272 6.70 -11.65 -8.84
C SER A 272 7.35 -10.35 -9.31
N VAL A 273 7.78 -10.29 -10.57
CA VAL A 273 8.34 -9.08 -11.20
C VAL A 273 7.27 -8.00 -11.28
N ALA A 274 6.06 -8.35 -11.72
CA ALA A 274 4.97 -7.40 -11.83
C ALA A 274 4.51 -6.86 -10.46
N ALA A 275 4.33 -7.72 -9.45
CA ALA A 275 3.96 -7.27 -8.12
C ALA A 275 5.05 -6.40 -7.48
N ALA A 276 6.32 -6.75 -7.66
CA ALA A 276 7.43 -5.90 -7.20
C ALA A 276 7.39 -4.53 -7.89
N ARG A 277 7.18 -4.50 -9.21
CA ARG A 277 7.17 -3.26 -9.98
C ARG A 277 5.97 -2.37 -9.66
N CYS A 278 4.76 -2.92 -9.63
CA CYS A 278 3.54 -2.20 -9.25
C CYS A 278 3.61 -1.74 -7.78
N GLY A 279 4.15 -2.59 -6.91
CA GLY A 279 4.32 -2.35 -5.49
C GLY A 279 5.22 -1.15 -5.17
N GLU A 280 6.13 -0.75 -6.08
CA GLU A 280 6.95 0.46 -5.89
C GLU A 280 6.11 1.71 -5.62
N CYS A 281 4.96 1.85 -6.28
CA CYS A 281 4.04 2.97 -6.08
C CYS A 281 2.83 2.59 -5.21
N HIS A 282 2.34 1.35 -5.34
CA HIS A 282 1.10 0.89 -4.71
C HIS A 282 1.26 0.31 -3.30
N VAL A 283 2.50 0.16 -2.82
CA VAL A 283 2.84 -0.21 -1.42
C VAL A 283 3.90 0.77 -0.91
N GLY A 284 4.88 1.02 -1.76
CA GLY A 284 5.97 1.97 -1.57
C GLY A 284 7.33 1.29 -1.80
N SER A 285 8.31 2.05 -2.27
CA SER A 285 9.71 1.62 -2.41
C SER A 285 10.68 2.53 -1.67
N PRO A 286 11.98 2.18 -1.60
CA PRO A 286 13.01 3.18 -1.38
C PRO A 286 12.85 4.35 -2.37
N PRO A 287 13.39 5.55 -2.04
CA PRO A 287 13.37 6.67 -2.95
C PRO A 287 13.98 6.30 -4.29
N THR A 288 13.47 6.93 -5.35
CA THR A 288 14.06 6.79 -6.69
C THR A 288 15.52 7.25 -6.68
N ALA A 289 16.28 6.86 -7.71
CA ALA A 289 17.69 7.22 -7.81
C ALA A 289 17.96 8.74 -7.82
N ASP A 290 16.97 9.53 -8.21
CA ASP A 290 16.98 11.00 -8.17
C ASP A 290 16.40 11.60 -6.86
N GLY A 291 16.16 10.76 -5.84
CA GLY A 291 15.80 11.16 -4.49
C GLY A 291 14.32 11.39 -4.24
N ARG A 292 13.43 11.14 -5.21
CA ARG A 292 11.98 11.31 -4.99
C ARG A 292 11.42 10.22 -4.08
N PRO A 293 10.60 10.56 -3.08
CA PRO A 293 9.93 9.57 -2.25
C PRO A 293 8.95 8.73 -3.07
N ARG A 294 8.81 7.47 -2.69
CA ARG A 294 7.74 6.58 -3.17
C ARG A 294 7.06 5.92 -1.99
N GLN A 295 6.42 6.75 -1.19
CA GLN A 295 5.64 6.33 -0.03
C GLN A 295 4.46 7.27 0.14
N VAL A 296 3.33 6.72 0.58
CA VAL A 296 2.18 7.49 1.03
C VAL A 296 2.11 7.33 2.53
N THR A 297 2.38 8.41 3.24
CA THR A 297 2.35 8.47 4.71
C THR A 297 0.93 8.67 5.20
N HIS A 298 0.68 8.39 6.49
CA HIS A 298 -0.62 8.68 7.08
C HIS A 298 -0.96 10.18 7.02
N ALA A 299 0.04 11.07 7.06
CA ALA A 299 -0.17 12.50 6.88
C ALA A 299 -0.76 12.82 5.49
N LEU A 300 -0.24 12.19 4.43
CA LEU A 300 -0.80 12.33 3.07
C LEU A 300 -2.24 11.80 3.00
N ILE A 301 -2.53 10.66 3.64
CA ILE A 301 -3.88 10.08 3.68
C ILE A 301 -4.83 10.99 4.45
N ALA A 302 -4.42 11.50 5.61
CA ALA A 302 -5.21 12.43 6.42
C ALA A 302 -5.49 13.75 5.69
N ALA A 303 -4.60 14.17 4.79
CA ALA A 303 -4.80 15.32 3.91
C ALA A 303 -5.72 15.02 2.69
N GLY A 304 -6.11 13.77 2.47
CA GLY A 304 -7.06 13.36 1.42
C GLY A 304 -6.46 12.48 0.32
N HIS A 305 -5.20 12.04 0.43
CA HIS A 305 -4.65 11.06 -0.51
C HIS A 305 -5.34 9.69 -0.32
N PRO A 306 -5.76 8.99 -1.39
CA PRO A 306 -6.31 7.65 -1.26
C PRO A 306 -5.34 6.70 -0.57
N ARG A 307 -5.85 5.81 0.29
CA ARG A 307 -5.03 4.76 0.89
C ARG A 307 -4.48 3.83 -0.20
N LEU A 308 -3.22 3.43 -0.05
CA LEU A 308 -2.62 2.40 -0.88
C LEU A 308 -3.11 1.01 -0.41
N ALA A 309 -3.99 0.40 -1.20
CA ALA A 309 -4.54 -0.93 -0.94
C ALA A 309 -4.33 -1.79 -2.20
N PHE A 310 -3.28 -2.61 -2.23
CA PHE A 310 -2.82 -3.29 -3.43
C PHE A 310 -2.92 -4.81 -3.36
N ASP A 311 -3.50 -5.39 -4.40
CA ASP A 311 -3.51 -6.82 -4.70
C ASP A 311 -3.26 -6.96 -6.21
N LEU A 312 -2.18 -7.66 -6.59
CA LEU A 312 -1.75 -7.75 -7.99
C LEU A 312 -2.88 -8.23 -8.90
N ARG A 313 -3.55 -9.30 -8.51
CA ARG A 313 -4.56 -9.98 -9.34
C ARG A 313 -5.79 -9.10 -9.50
N ALA A 314 -6.28 -8.52 -8.41
CA ALA A 314 -7.43 -7.61 -8.45
C ALA A 314 -7.14 -6.35 -9.30
N PHE A 315 -5.93 -5.78 -9.17
CA PHE A 315 -5.54 -4.61 -9.96
C PHE A 315 -5.40 -4.94 -11.44
N ARG A 316 -4.80 -6.08 -11.79
CA ARG A 316 -4.73 -6.55 -13.18
C ARG A 316 -6.10 -6.79 -13.79
N ALA A 317 -7.03 -7.39 -13.03
CA ALA A 317 -8.40 -7.60 -13.47
C ALA A 317 -9.16 -6.28 -13.70
N GLY A 318 -8.79 -5.20 -12.99
CA GLY A 318 -9.36 -3.86 -13.16
C GLY A 318 -8.74 -3.02 -14.28
N LEU A 319 -7.61 -3.46 -14.85
CA LEU A 319 -6.94 -2.75 -15.95
C LEU A 319 -7.48 -3.19 -17.31
N PRO A 320 -7.56 -2.28 -18.29
CA PRO A 320 -7.87 -2.67 -19.66
C PRO A 320 -6.72 -3.52 -20.20
N SER A 321 -7.00 -4.79 -20.48
CA SER A 321 -5.99 -5.71 -20.99
C SER A 321 -5.41 -5.21 -22.31
N HIS A 322 -4.11 -5.00 -22.31
CA HIS A 322 -3.34 -4.55 -23.46
C HIS A 322 -2.05 -5.37 -23.66
N TRP A 323 -2.00 -6.50 -22.96
CA TRP A 323 -1.04 -7.58 -23.09
C TRP A 323 -1.74 -8.82 -23.66
N ARG A 324 -0.97 -9.84 -24.03
CA ARG A 324 -1.56 -11.14 -24.36
C ARG A 324 -2.05 -11.78 -23.07
N ASP A 325 -3.35 -12.08 -22.99
CA ASP A 325 -3.89 -12.88 -21.89
C ASP A 325 -3.21 -14.26 -21.89
N PRO A 326 -2.43 -14.62 -20.86
CA PRO A 326 -1.69 -15.87 -20.87
C PRO A 326 -2.61 -17.11 -20.80
N ALA A 327 -3.88 -16.97 -20.38
CA ALA A 327 -4.87 -18.05 -20.46
C ALA A 327 -5.39 -18.21 -21.89
N ALA A 328 -5.73 -17.11 -22.56
CA ALA A 328 -6.20 -17.14 -23.96
C ALA A 328 -5.09 -17.49 -24.98
N PHE A 329 -3.83 -17.31 -24.60
CA PHE A 329 -2.66 -17.58 -25.45
C PHE A 329 -1.74 -18.67 -24.88
N ALA A 330 -2.22 -19.52 -23.97
CA ALA A 330 -1.39 -20.47 -23.22
C ALA A 330 -0.52 -21.39 -24.10
N GLU A 331 -1.06 -21.95 -25.18
CA GLU A 331 -0.33 -22.83 -26.09
C GLU A 331 0.80 -22.10 -26.82
N ARG A 332 0.56 -20.86 -27.21
CA ARG A 332 1.57 -20.03 -27.90
C ARG A 332 2.57 -19.42 -26.92
N ALA A 333 2.14 -19.08 -25.71
CA ALA A 333 3.03 -18.71 -24.63
C ALA A 333 4.01 -19.86 -24.37
N ALA A 334 3.53 -21.10 -24.21
CA ALA A 334 4.38 -22.26 -24.05
C ALA A 334 5.35 -22.47 -25.24
N ALA A 335 4.86 -22.31 -26.48
CA ALA A 335 5.69 -22.42 -27.70
C ALA A 335 6.77 -21.33 -27.82
N GLU A 336 6.55 -20.16 -27.22
CA GLU A 336 7.49 -19.03 -27.20
C GLU A 336 8.33 -18.97 -25.91
N GLY A 337 8.29 -20.03 -25.07
CA GLY A 337 9.01 -20.13 -23.80
C GLY A 337 8.37 -19.35 -22.63
N GLY A 338 7.16 -18.82 -22.81
CA GLY A 338 6.36 -18.17 -21.78
C GLY A 338 5.64 -19.16 -20.86
N ARG A 339 5.49 -18.77 -19.58
CA ARG A 339 4.79 -19.56 -18.56
C ARG A 339 3.27 -19.50 -18.76
N ARG A 340 2.57 -20.61 -18.51
CA ARG A 340 1.10 -20.62 -18.39
C ARG A 340 0.68 -19.79 -17.19
N ALA A 341 -0.36 -18.96 -17.32
CA ALA A 341 -0.96 -18.29 -16.17
C ALA A 341 -1.54 -19.34 -15.21
N ASP A 342 -1.00 -19.38 -14.00
CA ASP A 342 -1.63 -20.07 -12.89
C ASP A 342 -2.18 -19.01 -11.91
N PRO A 343 -3.53 -18.92 -11.78
CA PRO A 343 -4.18 -18.00 -10.87
C PRO A 343 -3.68 -18.04 -9.43
N ILE A 344 -3.38 -19.23 -8.92
CA ILE A 344 -2.93 -19.42 -7.53
C ILE A 344 -1.52 -18.86 -7.35
N GLU A 345 -0.66 -19.07 -8.35
CA GLU A 345 0.69 -18.51 -8.30
C GLU A 345 0.73 -17.01 -8.49
N GLU A 346 -0.08 -16.46 -9.39
CA GLU A 346 -0.22 -15.01 -9.52
C GLU A 346 -0.67 -14.38 -8.21
N TRP A 347 -1.69 -14.97 -7.58
CA TRP A 347 -2.15 -14.53 -6.27
C TRP A 347 -1.04 -14.67 -5.22
N SER A 348 -0.48 -15.87 -5.00
CA SER A 348 0.51 -16.11 -3.94
C SER A 348 1.79 -15.29 -4.11
N LEU A 349 2.37 -15.21 -5.31
CA LEU A 349 3.54 -14.38 -5.57
C LEU A 349 3.22 -12.88 -5.42
N GLY A 350 2.02 -12.46 -5.85
CA GLY A 350 1.53 -11.11 -5.64
C GLY A 350 1.47 -10.75 -4.16
N ARG A 351 0.83 -11.58 -3.35
CA ARG A 351 0.74 -11.44 -1.89
C ARG A 351 2.12 -11.39 -1.24
N LEU A 352 3.03 -12.29 -1.61
CA LEU A 352 4.37 -12.37 -1.04
C LEU A 352 5.23 -11.15 -1.39
N ALA A 353 5.14 -10.65 -2.63
CA ALA A 353 5.82 -9.43 -3.05
C ALA A 353 5.27 -8.18 -2.34
N VAL A 354 3.95 -8.09 -2.11
CA VAL A 354 3.35 -7.01 -1.30
C VAL A 354 3.86 -7.05 0.14
N LEU A 355 3.88 -8.23 0.76
CA LEU A 355 4.44 -8.41 2.10
C LEU A 355 5.91 -7.99 2.15
N ARG A 356 6.70 -8.39 1.16
CA ARG A 356 8.11 -7.98 1.06
C ARG A 356 8.25 -6.46 0.96
N ALA A 357 7.51 -5.81 0.07
CA ALA A 357 7.56 -4.35 -0.11
C ALA A 357 7.13 -3.61 1.17
N TYR A 358 6.09 -4.12 1.84
CA TYR A 358 5.65 -3.62 3.14
C TYR A 358 6.77 -3.73 4.19
N LEU A 359 7.45 -4.88 4.29
CA LEU A 359 8.53 -5.07 5.26
C LEU A 359 9.71 -4.13 5.01
N VAL A 360 10.03 -3.85 3.74
CA VAL A 360 11.02 -2.82 3.38
C VAL A 360 10.58 -1.43 3.87
N GLN A 361 9.30 -1.08 3.72
CA GLN A 361 8.79 0.19 4.25
C GLN A 361 8.84 0.24 5.77
N ALA A 362 8.40 -0.82 6.45
CA ALA A 362 8.42 -0.90 7.90
C ALA A 362 9.85 -0.80 8.46
N GLU A 363 10.83 -1.46 7.83
CA GLU A 363 12.25 -1.33 8.18
C GLU A 363 12.72 0.13 8.04
N ARG A 364 12.44 0.78 6.90
CA ARG A 364 12.81 2.17 6.66
C ARG A 364 12.18 3.14 7.65
N GLN A 365 10.90 2.93 7.99
CA GLN A 365 10.16 3.72 8.98
C GLN A 365 10.70 3.52 10.40
N SER A 366 11.27 2.35 10.69
CA SER A 366 11.83 2.02 11.99
C SER A 366 13.24 2.57 12.21
N VAL A 367 13.90 3.08 11.16
CA VAL A 367 15.18 3.77 11.32
C VAL A 367 14.94 5.07 12.10
N PRO A 368 15.61 5.29 13.26
CA PRO A 368 15.51 6.54 13.97
C PRO A 368 16.05 7.67 13.10
N VAL A 369 15.14 8.42 12.47
CA VAL A 369 15.45 9.71 11.88
C VAL A 369 15.35 10.78 12.97
N GLY A 370 15.96 11.94 12.73
CA GLY A 370 15.62 13.15 13.48
C GLY A 370 14.12 13.48 13.34
N PRO A 371 13.66 14.66 13.77
CA PRO A 371 12.27 15.05 13.53
C PRO A 371 11.91 14.87 12.03
N PRO A 372 10.77 14.22 11.71
CA PRO A 372 10.39 13.98 10.32
C PRO A 372 10.31 15.31 9.56
N PRO A 373 10.89 15.44 8.34
CA PRO A 373 10.63 16.59 7.48
C PRO A 373 9.14 16.81 7.29
N ALA A 374 8.80 18.09 7.32
CA ALA A 374 7.45 18.61 7.44
C ALA A 374 6.61 18.55 6.15
N ASP A 375 7.22 18.13 5.03
CA ASP A 375 6.56 17.95 3.74
C ASP A 375 5.82 16.60 3.61
N GLY A 376 5.79 15.82 4.70
CA GLY A 376 5.16 14.49 4.73
C GLY A 376 5.95 13.40 4.01
N SER A 377 7.19 13.70 3.56
CA SER A 377 8.03 12.79 2.78
C SER A 377 8.87 11.83 3.63
N ALA A 378 9.05 12.09 4.93
CA ALA A 378 9.91 11.25 5.75
C ALA A 378 9.25 10.01 6.32
N PRO A 379 9.98 8.87 6.30
CA PRO A 379 9.63 7.71 7.09
C PRO A 379 9.91 8.01 8.57
N ALA A 380 8.90 7.97 9.43
CA ALA A 380 9.09 8.07 10.88
C ALA A 380 8.17 7.09 11.60
N TRP A 381 8.73 6.35 12.55
CA TRP A 381 7.95 5.46 13.40
C TRP A 381 7.27 6.22 14.55
N PRO A 382 6.02 5.88 14.90
CA PRO A 382 5.13 4.98 14.18
C PRO A 382 4.56 5.64 12.92
N GLU A 383 4.67 4.96 11.78
CA GLU A 383 3.93 5.31 10.58
C GLU A 383 2.62 4.50 10.58
N PHE A 384 1.49 5.19 10.65
CA PHE A 384 0.19 4.54 10.83
C PHE A 384 -0.27 3.75 9.61
N THR A 385 0.32 3.95 8.42
CA THR A 385 0.05 3.10 7.25
C THR A 385 0.56 1.66 7.40
N ALA A 386 1.37 1.37 8.42
CA ALA A 386 1.70 0.01 8.83
C ALA A 386 0.50 -0.76 9.43
N PHE A 387 -0.57 -0.06 9.81
CA PHE A 387 -1.67 -0.64 10.59
C PHE A 387 -3.01 -0.57 9.86
N ASP A 388 -3.96 -1.36 10.34
CA ASP A 388 -5.34 -1.36 9.88
C ASP A 388 -6.04 -0.04 10.23
N CYS A 389 -6.18 0.84 9.24
CA CYS A 389 -6.91 2.09 9.42
C CYS A 389 -8.34 1.83 9.96
N TYR A 390 -8.99 0.73 9.59
CA TYR A 390 -10.34 0.40 10.06
C TYR A 390 -10.37 -0.08 11.50
N GLY A 391 -9.27 -0.64 12.01
CA GLY A 391 -9.13 -0.94 13.43
C GLY A 391 -9.27 0.31 14.30
N CYS A 392 -8.74 1.45 13.82
CA CYS A 392 -8.77 2.73 14.53
C CYS A 392 -9.97 3.61 14.17
N HIS A 393 -10.43 3.60 12.92
CA HIS A 393 -11.46 4.51 12.38
C HIS A 393 -12.85 3.89 12.23
N ARG A 394 -13.09 2.68 12.74
CA ARG A 394 -14.44 2.08 12.74
C ARG A 394 -15.36 2.69 13.81
N PRO A 395 -16.68 2.61 13.63
CA PRO A 395 -17.64 2.82 14.71
C PRO A 395 -17.34 1.90 15.91
N ALA A 396 -17.62 2.36 17.13
CA ALA A 396 -17.47 1.54 18.32
C ALA A 396 -18.27 0.23 18.17
N LEU A 397 -17.64 -0.92 18.42
CA LEU A 397 -18.32 -2.21 18.36
C LEU A 397 -19.50 -2.19 19.34
N VAL A 398 -20.71 -2.27 18.80
CA VAL A 398 -21.91 -2.56 19.60
C VAL A 398 -21.82 -4.02 20.03
N ALA A 399 -22.30 -4.34 21.24
CA ALA A 399 -22.11 -5.65 21.90
C ALA A 399 -22.43 -6.90 21.04
N GLY A 400 -23.25 -6.78 19.97
CA GLY A 400 -23.56 -7.88 19.05
C GLY A 400 -22.49 -8.20 18.00
N ALA A 401 -21.57 -7.28 17.67
CA ALA A 401 -20.52 -7.52 16.66
C ALA A 401 -19.43 -8.49 17.16
N LEU A 402 -19.28 -8.62 18.48
CA LEU A 402 -18.43 -9.64 19.12
C LEU A 402 -19.06 -11.04 19.09
N SER A 403 -20.36 -11.13 18.77
CA SER A 403 -21.12 -12.38 18.71
C SER A 403 -21.29 -12.94 17.30
N ALA A 404 -20.76 -12.25 16.27
CA ALA A 404 -20.75 -12.75 14.90
C ALA A 404 -19.89 -14.04 14.82
N PRO A 405 -20.38 -15.10 14.15
CA PRO A 405 -19.59 -16.31 13.93
C PRO A 405 -18.26 -15.96 13.26
N SER A 406 -17.15 -16.37 13.86
CA SER A 406 -15.85 -16.37 13.21
C SER A 406 -15.67 -17.75 12.59
N LEU A 407 -15.58 -17.83 11.26
CA LEU A 407 -15.06 -19.03 10.58
C LEU A 407 -13.54 -19.16 10.80
N GLY A 408 -12.87 -18.04 11.07
CA GLY A 408 -11.44 -17.94 11.33
C GLY A 408 -11.02 -18.39 12.74
N THR A 409 -9.84 -19.00 12.84
CA THR A 409 -9.21 -19.43 14.10
C THR A 409 -8.33 -18.37 14.78
N GLN A 410 -8.17 -17.19 14.16
CA GLN A 410 -7.25 -16.16 14.65
C GLN A 410 -7.78 -15.49 15.94
N PRO A 411 -6.93 -15.29 16.97
CA PRO A 411 -7.32 -14.59 18.18
C PRO A 411 -7.73 -13.15 17.86
N ILE A 412 -8.87 -12.72 18.41
CA ILE A 412 -9.33 -11.34 18.33
C ILE A 412 -8.24 -10.44 18.95
N GLN A 413 -7.72 -9.49 18.18
CA GLN A 413 -6.79 -8.50 18.72
C GLN A 413 -7.45 -7.74 19.88
N PRO A 414 -6.78 -7.59 21.04
CA PRO A 414 -7.33 -6.85 22.16
C PRO A 414 -7.73 -5.43 21.75
N PRO A 415 -8.89 -4.91 22.20
CA PRO A 415 -9.25 -3.52 21.97
C PRO A 415 -8.12 -2.58 22.41
N GLY A 416 -7.77 -1.60 21.57
CA GLY A 416 -6.74 -0.60 21.85
C GLY A 416 -5.33 -0.93 21.37
N ILE A 417 -5.12 -2.10 20.74
CA ILE A 417 -3.87 -2.42 20.04
C ILE A 417 -4.13 -2.34 18.52
N PRO A 418 -3.41 -1.47 17.78
CA PRO A 418 -3.49 -1.43 16.33
C PRO A 418 -3.08 -2.78 15.74
N ARG A 419 -3.96 -3.29 14.88
CA ARG A 419 -3.70 -4.51 14.14
C ARG A 419 -2.82 -4.17 12.92
N PRO A 420 -1.78 -4.94 12.59
CA PRO A 420 -1.10 -4.82 11.29
C PRO A 420 -2.08 -5.00 10.12
N ASP A 421 -1.86 -4.28 9.02
CA ASP A 421 -2.82 -4.23 7.89
C ASP A 421 -3.26 -5.63 7.37
N PRO A 422 -4.55 -6.00 7.47
CA PRO A 422 -5.07 -7.26 6.92
C PRO A 422 -4.75 -7.47 5.45
N LEU A 423 -4.72 -6.40 4.64
CA LEU A 423 -4.36 -6.49 3.23
C LEU A 423 -2.92 -6.95 3.02
N VAL A 424 -2.07 -6.97 4.05
CA VAL A 424 -0.69 -7.48 3.97
C VAL A 424 -0.56 -8.80 4.73
N TRP A 425 -1.17 -8.88 5.90
CA TRP A 425 -0.90 -9.93 6.89
C TRP A 425 -1.95 -11.05 6.96
N ALA A 426 -3.04 -10.99 6.21
CA ALA A 426 -4.04 -12.06 6.18
C ALA A 426 -3.58 -13.24 5.32
N LEU A 427 -3.96 -14.46 5.72
CA LEU A 427 -3.67 -15.72 5.01
C LEU A 427 -2.18 -16.05 4.81
N LEU A 428 -1.29 -15.67 5.74
CA LEU A 428 0.15 -15.96 5.63
C LEU A 428 0.44 -17.44 5.42
N GLU A 429 -0.33 -18.34 6.05
CA GLU A 429 -0.18 -19.78 5.85
C GLU A 429 -0.44 -20.23 4.40
N SER A 430 -1.19 -19.47 3.61
CA SER A 430 -1.55 -19.81 2.23
C SER A 430 -0.52 -19.38 1.18
N PHE A 431 0.33 -18.38 1.46
CA PHE A 431 1.29 -17.85 0.48
C PHE A 431 2.71 -17.63 1.01
N VAL A 432 2.94 -17.71 2.32
CA VAL A 432 4.29 -17.64 2.91
C VAL A 432 4.88 -19.05 2.98
N PRO A 433 6.05 -19.28 2.37
CA PRO A 433 6.79 -20.54 2.46
C PRO A 433 7.01 -20.99 3.90
N ALA A 434 7.04 -22.31 4.13
CA ALA A 434 7.12 -22.89 5.48
C ALA A 434 8.35 -22.41 6.25
N GLU A 435 9.49 -22.37 5.58
CA GLU A 435 10.78 -21.92 6.07
C GLU A 435 10.82 -20.42 6.41
N ALA A 436 9.94 -19.61 5.82
CA ALA A 436 9.85 -18.17 6.08
C ALA A 436 8.83 -17.83 7.16
N HIS A 437 7.89 -18.73 7.45
CA HIS A 437 6.74 -18.47 8.31
C HIS A 437 7.13 -17.97 9.70
N ALA A 438 8.08 -18.64 10.36
CA ALA A 438 8.52 -18.24 11.72
C ALA A 438 9.15 -16.84 11.75
N ALA A 439 9.94 -16.48 10.75
CA ALA A 439 10.58 -15.16 10.67
C ALA A 439 9.55 -14.06 10.37
N VAL A 440 8.62 -14.32 9.44
CA VAL A 440 7.52 -13.41 9.09
C VAL A 440 6.58 -13.19 10.27
N GLU A 441 6.23 -14.24 11.00
CA GLU A 441 5.42 -14.15 12.22
C GLU A 441 6.14 -13.39 13.34
N GLY A 442 7.46 -13.57 13.47
CA GLY A 442 8.30 -12.77 14.36
C GLY A 442 8.22 -11.27 14.03
N ALA A 443 8.30 -10.90 12.74
CA ALA A 443 8.14 -9.52 12.30
C ALA A 443 6.72 -8.98 12.55
N ARG A 444 5.67 -9.77 12.28
CA ARG A 444 4.28 -9.42 12.61
C ARG A 444 4.11 -9.14 14.10
N GLY A 445 4.66 -10.02 14.94
CA GLY A 445 4.63 -9.90 16.39
C GLY A 445 5.36 -8.66 16.90
N ALA A 446 6.52 -8.34 16.32
CA ALA A 446 7.28 -7.14 16.68
C ALA A 446 6.52 -5.85 16.37
N LEU A 447 5.83 -5.79 15.23
CA LEU A 447 4.95 -4.67 14.85
C LEU A 447 3.78 -4.50 15.83
N ALA A 448 3.15 -5.59 16.24
CA ALA A 448 1.95 -5.56 17.08
C ALA A 448 2.25 -5.31 18.57
N ALA A 449 3.32 -5.89 19.11
CA ALA A 449 3.55 -5.93 20.56
C ALA A 449 3.97 -4.58 21.16
N ARG A 450 4.70 -3.75 20.40
CA ARG A 450 5.19 -2.43 20.84
C ARG A 450 4.98 -1.39 19.75
N TRP A 451 3.78 -1.29 19.20
CA TRP A 451 3.49 -0.46 18.02
C TRP A 451 3.92 1.02 18.13
N MET A 452 4.11 1.58 19.33
CA MET A 452 4.65 2.94 19.53
C MET A 452 6.19 3.03 19.43
N ASP A 453 6.91 1.93 19.67
CA ASP A 453 8.37 1.85 19.58
C ASP A 453 8.77 1.22 18.24
N PRO A 454 9.80 1.73 17.54
CA PRO A 454 10.26 1.12 16.30
C PRO A 454 10.76 -0.31 16.57
N PRO A 455 10.30 -1.31 15.80
CA PRO A 455 10.85 -2.66 15.88
C PRO A 455 12.34 -2.70 15.53
N ALA A 456 13.04 -3.72 16.03
CA ALA A 456 14.44 -3.91 15.71
C ALA A 456 14.62 -4.26 14.22
N LEU A 457 15.57 -3.60 13.56
CA LEU A 457 15.78 -3.73 12.11
C LEU A 457 16.12 -5.18 11.69
N ASP A 458 16.86 -5.89 12.54
CA ASP A 458 17.25 -7.29 12.34
C ASP A 458 16.04 -8.23 12.19
N THR A 459 14.92 -7.90 12.83
CA THR A 459 13.67 -8.65 12.73
C THR A 459 13.11 -8.57 11.30
N PHE A 460 13.11 -7.39 10.69
CA PHE A 460 12.68 -7.22 9.30
C PHE A 460 13.66 -7.85 8.32
N GLN A 461 14.97 -7.68 8.54
CA GLN A 461 16.01 -8.26 7.69
C GLN A 461 15.95 -9.79 7.67
N GLY A 462 15.71 -10.41 8.83
CA GLY A 462 15.50 -11.85 8.93
C GLY A 462 14.29 -12.34 8.13
N ALA A 463 13.15 -11.64 8.25
CA ALA A 463 11.94 -11.95 7.49
C ALA A 463 12.13 -11.75 5.98
N LEU A 464 12.72 -10.62 5.56
CA LEU A 464 13.03 -10.33 4.16
C LEU A 464 13.94 -11.39 3.55
N ALA A 465 15.02 -11.75 4.23
CA ALA A 465 15.93 -12.78 3.74
C ALA A 465 15.25 -14.16 3.64
N ALA A 466 14.31 -14.47 4.53
CA ALA A 466 13.56 -15.72 4.47
C ALA A 466 12.54 -15.73 3.32
N ILE A 467 11.83 -14.61 3.10
CA ILE A 467 10.95 -14.42 1.95
C ILE A 467 11.72 -14.56 0.64
N ASP A 468 12.89 -13.91 0.52
CA ASP A 468 13.70 -13.93 -0.69
C ASP A 468 14.17 -15.34 -1.06
N ARG A 469 14.50 -16.18 -0.06
CA ARG A 469 14.85 -17.58 -0.28
C ARG A 469 13.67 -18.44 -0.70
N GLY A 470 12.48 -18.19 -0.13
CA GLY A 470 11.29 -19.01 -0.34
C GLY A 470 10.39 -18.53 -1.47
N MET A 471 10.64 -17.35 -2.06
CA MET A 471 9.78 -16.71 -3.08
C MET A 471 9.34 -17.67 -4.20
N PRO A 472 10.23 -18.50 -4.79
CA PRO A 472 9.82 -19.42 -5.86
C PRO A 472 8.76 -20.44 -5.44
N GLY A 473 8.67 -20.77 -4.14
CA GLY A 473 7.74 -21.76 -3.59
C GLY A 473 6.48 -21.18 -2.95
N ALA A 474 6.19 -19.87 -3.13
CA ALA A 474 5.06 -19.19 -2.49
C ALA A 474 3.70 -19.86 -2.75
N ALA A 475 3.55 -20.48 -3.92
CA ALA A 475 2.30 -21.12 -4.33
C ALA A 475 2.23 -22.61 -3.96
N ASP A 476 3.37 -23.24 -3.60
CA ASP A 476 3.50 -24.69 -3.57
C ASP A 476 2.57 -25.34 -2.55
N ARG A 477 2.45 -24.72 -1.35
CA ARG A 477 1.59 -25.25 -0.29
C ARG A 477 0.13 -25.26 -0.70
N LEU A 478 -0.37 -24.17 -1.28
CA LEU A 478 -1.77 -24.09 -1.69
C LEU A 478 -2.02 -25.00 -2.91
N ARG A 479 -1.11 -25.02 -3.88
CA ARG A 479 -1.17 -25.90 -5.06
C ARG A 479 -1.16 -27.40 -4.71
N ALA A 480 -0.54 -27.78 -3.59
CA ALA A 480 -0.49 -29.17 -3.14
C ALA A 480 -1.87 -29.70 -2.70
N LEU A 481 -2.82 -28.81 -2.39
CA LEU A 481 -4.17 -29.17 -2.00
C LEU A 481 -5.10 -29.22 -3.22
N PRO A 482 -6.11 -30.11 -3.25
CA PRO A 482 -7.17 -30.04 -4.25
C PRO A 482 -7.99 -28.75 -4.07
N PRO A 483 -8.63 -28.20 -5.13
CA PRO A 483 -9.31 -26.90 -5.05
C PRO A 483 -10.35 -26.77 -3.94
N GLY A 484 -11.09 -27.84 -3.63
CA GLY A 484 -12.05 -27.85 -2.52
C GLY A 484 -11.39 -27.68 -1.14
N GLU A 485 -10.18 -28.23 -0.95
CA GLU A 485 -9.39 -28.07 0.27
C GLU A 485 -8.68 -26.72 0.31
N GLN A 486 -8.23 -26.19 -0.84
CA GLN A 486 -7.71 -24.83 -0.96
C GLN A 486 -8.75 -23.80 -0.48
N ALA A 487 -9.99 -23.89 -1.01
CA ALA A 487 -11.07 -23.00 -0.66
C ALA A 487 -11.45 -23.11 0.84
N ALA A 488 -11.50 -24.33 1.37
CA ALA A 488 -11.77 -24.57 2.79
C ALA A 488 -10.66 -24.00 3.69
N ALA A 489 -9.39 -24.16 3.32
CA ALA A 489 -8.26 -23.61 4.07
C ALA A 489 -8.29 -22.08 4.11
N ILE A 490 -8.60 -21.43 2.97
CA ILE A 490 -8.78 -19.97 2.90
C ILE A 490 -9.90 -19.51 3.83
N ALA A 491 -11.08 -20.14 3.75
CA ALA A 491 -12.23 -19.76 4.57
C ALA A 491 -11.99 -19.97 6.08
N ALA A 492 -11.29 -21.05 6.46
CA ALA A 492 -10.95 -21.34 7.84
C ALA A 492 -9.86 -20.41 8.43
N ALA A 493 -9.03 -19.80 7.57
CA ALA A 493 -7.97 -18.90 8.00
C ALA A 493 -8.41 -17.42 8.05
N ALA A 494 -9.43 -17.02 7.28
CA ALA A 494 -9.88 -15.63 7.18
C ALA A 494 -10.81 -15.19 8.33
N ASP A 495 -10.54 -14.02 8.93
CA ASP A 495 -11.51 -13.34 9.79
C ASP A 495 -12.45 -12.44 8.99
N LEU A 496 -13.59 -12.99 8.57
CA LEU A 496 -14.59 -12.26 7.78
C LEU A 496 -15.32 -11.15 8.55
N ARG A 497 -15.02 -10.91 9.83
CA ARG A 497 -15.49 -9.70 10.52
C ARG A 497 -14.70 -8.46 10.10
N ALA A 498 -13.50 -8.65 9.56
CA ALA A 498 -12.65 -7.59 9.05
C ALA A 498 -12.80 -7.51 7.52
N TRP A 499 -13.24 -6.36 7.01
CA TRP A 499 -13.39 -6.15 5.56
C TRP A 499 -12.08 -6.44 4.79
N GLY A 500 -10.94 -6.02 5.31
CA GLY A 500 -9.65 -6.24 4.65
C GLY A 500 -9.28 -7.72 4.50
N GLU A 501 -9.63 -8.56 5.48
CA GLU A 501 -9.44 -10.00 5.36
C GLU A 501 -10.43 -10.64 4.39
N ALA A 502 -11.69 -10.18 4.40
CA ALA A 502 -12.68 -10.65 3.44
C ALA A 502 -12.30 -10.30 1.99
N ALA A 503 -11.68 -9.14 1.76
CA ALA A 503 -11.13 -8.76 0.45
C ALA A 503 -9.98 -9.68 0.01
N VAL A 504 -9.06 -10.03 0.92
CA VAL A 504 -7.97 -10.99 0.63
C VAL A 504 -8.52 -12.40 0.41
N ALA A 505 -9.53 -12.82 1.18
CA ALA A 505 -10.21 -14.10 0.99
C ALA A 505 -10.95 -14.15 -0.35
N PHE A 506 -11.60 -13.06 -0.76
CA PHE A 506 -12.22 -12.94 -2.08
C PHE A 506 -11.20 -13.14 -3.20
N SER A 507 -10.06 -12.42 -3.18
CA SER A 507 -9.05 -12.57 -4.24
C SER A 507 -8.43 -13.97 -4.28
N ALA A 508 -8.27 -14.61 -3.13
CA ALA A 508 -7.80 -15.98 -3.02
C ALA A 508 -8.82 -16.99 -3.59
N LEU A 509 -10.09 -16.87 -3.21
CA LEU A 509 -11.17 -17.76 -3.68
C LEU A 509 -11.44 -17.59 -5.18
N GLU A 510 -11.29 -16.37 -5.71
CA GLU A 510 -11.35 -16.12 -7.15
C GLU A 510 -10.22 -16.86 -7.89
N ALA A 511 -9.00 -16.88 -7.33
CA ALA A 511 -7.89 -17.64 -7.88
C ALA A 511 -8.14 -19.16 -7.84
N VAL A 512 -8.67 -19.69 -6.74
CA VAL A 512 -9.06 -21.11 -6.62
C VAL A 512 -10.15 -21.47 -7.62
N ALA A 513 -11.20 -20.66 -7.72
CA ALA A 513 -12.31 -20.89 -8.65
C ALA A 513 -11.84 -20.87 -10.11
N ALA A 514 -10.95 -19.95 -10.47
CA ALA A 514 -10.35 -19.87 -11.80
C ALA A 514 -9.47 -21.09 -12.10
N GLN A 515 -8.66 -21.56 -11.14
CA GLN A 515 -7.87 -22.78 -11.28
C GLN A 515 -8.75 -24.02 -11.46
N ALA A 516 -9.84 -24.11 -10.70
CA ALA A 516 -10.80 -25.22 -10.72
C ALA A 516 -11.70 -25.24 -11.96
N GLY A 517 -11.75 -24.15 -12.75
CA GLY A 517 -12.73 -24.00 -13.83
C GLY A 517 -14.16 -24.00 -13.29
N ALA A 518 -14.39 -23.34 -12.16
CA ALA A 518 -15.69 -23.36 -11.48
C ALA A 518 -16.81 -22.77 -12.36
N GLY A 519 -17.98 -23.39 -12.34
CA GLY A 519 -19.13 -23.01 -13.18
C GLY A 519 -19.86 -21.75 -12.71
N ASP A 520 -20.88 -21.35 -13.48
CA ASP A 520 -21.64 -20.09 -13.33
C ASP A 520 -22.17 -19.81 -11.92
N ARG A 521 -22.53 -20.86 -11.18
CA ARG A 521 -23.00 -20.71 -9.79
C ARG A 521 -21.92 -20.12 -8.88
N VAL A 522 -20.68 -20.60 -8.97
CA VAL A 522 -19.56 -20.06 -8.18
C VAL A 522 -19.22 -18.65 -8.63
N ALA A 523 -19.25 -18.38 -9.94
CA ALA A 523 -19.04 -17.05 -10.48
C ALA A 523 -20.07 -16.03 -9.96
N ALA A 524 -21.34 -16.42 -9.85
CA ALA A 524 -22.41 -15.58 -9.30
C ALA A 524 -22.18 -15.26 -7.81
N GLU A 525 -21.74 -16.23 -7.02
CA GLU A 525 -21.44 -16.01 -5.59
C GLU A 525 -20.19 -15.13 -5.39
N LEU A 526 -19.16 -15.30 -6.23
CA LEU A 526 -18.00 -14.40 -6.26
C LEU A 526 -18.42 -12.96 -6.61
N ALA A 527 -19.29 -12.78 -7.60
CA ALA A 527 -19.82 -11.46 -7.95
C ALA A 527 -20.61 -10.83 -6.77
N ALA A 528 -21.45 -11.62 -6.10
CA ALA A 528 -22.18 -11.14 -4.92
C ALA A 528 -21.23 -10.74 -3.77
N LEU A 529 -20.17 -11.52 -3.52
CA LEU A 529 -19.16 -11.16 -2.52
C LEU A 529 -18.40 -9.89 -2.92
N LYS A 530 -18.04 -9.74 -4.20
CA LYS A 530 -17.40 -8.52 -4.71
C LYS A 530 -18.29 -7.29 -4.50
N ASP A 531 -19.58 -7.39 -4.76
CA ASP A 531 -20.53 -6.29 -4.55
C ASP A 531 -20.65 -5.91 -3.08
N LEU A 532 -20.61 -6.87 -2.16
CA LEU A 532 -20.58 -6.63 -0.71
C LEU A 532 -19.29 -5.94 -0.24
N LEU A 533 -18.18 -6.16 -0.96
CA LEU A 533 -16.88 -5.57 -0.65
C LEU A 533 -16.64 -4.23 -1.34
N ALA A 534 -17.46 -3.87 -2.33
CA ALA A 534 -17.28 -2.68 -3.13
C ALA A 534 -17.72 -1.39 -2.41
N PHE A 535 -17.07 -0.28 -2.78
CA PHE A 535 -17.43 1.07 -2.33
C PHE A 535 -17.89 1.90 -3.53
N PRO A 536 -19.13 1.72 -3.99
CA PRO A 536 -19.64 2.51 -5.10
C PRO A 536 -19.64 3.99 -4.75
N ILE A 537 -19.49 4.82 -5.78
CA ILE A 537 -19.65 6.28 -5.63
C ILE A 537 -21.11 6.52 -5.23
N GLY A 538 -21.31 7.03 -4.02
CA GLY A 538 -22.63 7.40 -3.51
C GLY A 538 -23.08 8.77 -3.99
N GLU A 539 -24.33 9.12 -3.74
CA GLU A 539 -24.85 10.48 -3.92
C GLU A 539 -24.90 11.20 -2.57
N GLY A 540 -24.27 12.37 -2.51
CA GLY A 540 -24.26 13.26 -1.36
C GLY A 540 -25.01 14.57 -1.60
N PRO A 541 -25.25 15.37 -0.55
CA PRO A 541 -25.90 16.68 -0.65
C PRO A 541 -25.19 17.63 -1.62
N ASP A 542 -23.86 17.49 -1.76
CA ASP A 542 -22.98 18.34 -2.55
C ASP A 542 -22.44 17.63 -3.82
N GLY A 543 -23.02 16.49 -4.20
CA GLY A 543 -22.61 15.71 -5.37
C GLY A 543 -22.09 14.30 -5.04
N PRO A 544 -21.41 13.62 -5.99
CA PRO A 544 -20.95 12.25 -5.80
C PRO A 544 -19.94 12.14 -4.65
N ILE A 545 -20.18 11.22 -3.72
CA ILE A 545 -19.28 10.90 -2.60
C ILE A 545 -18.52 9.62 -2.93
N ARG A 546 -17.19 9.69 -2.94
CA ARG A 546 -16.35 8.49 -2.91
C ARG A 546 -16.06 8.10 -1.47
N HIS A 547 -16.17 6.82 -1.19
CA HIS A 547 -15.76 6.26 0.09
C HIS A 547 -14.40 5.60 -0.07
N ASP A 548 -13.44 6.07 0.72
CA ASP A 548 -12.10 5.45 0.82
C ASP A 548 -12.05 4.45 2.01
N ALA A 549 -13.22 4.03 2.50
CA ALA A 549 -13.44 3.17 3.65
C ALA A 549 -14.72 2.30 3.52
N PRO A 550 -14.79 1.10 4.16
CA PRO A 550 -15.95 0.26 4.32
C PRO A 550 -17.19 1.03 4.71
N HIS A 551 -18.16 1.01 3.80
CA HIS A 551 -19.44 1.65 4.02
C HIS A 551 -20.56 0.88 3.29
N PRO A 552 -21.59 0.38 4.00
CA PRO A 552 -21.58 -0.41 5.24
C PRO A 552 -21.23 -1.89 4.97
N TYR A 553 -20.15 -2.39 5.56
CA TYR A 553 -19.75 -3.80 5.43
C TYR A 553 -20.60 -4.72 6.32
N ASP A 554 -21.21 -5.76 5.74
CA ASP A 554 -21.95 -6.80 6.46
C ASP A 554 -21.11 -8.09 6.57
N PRO A 555 -20.52 -8.38 7.75
CA PRO A 555 -19.67 -9.54 7.94
C PRO A 555 -20.45 -10.87 7.89
N ALA A 556 -21.74 -10.88 8.24
CA ALA A 556 -22.55 -12.09 8.19
C ALA A 556 -22.88 -12.44 6.73
N ALA A 557 -23.24 -11.45 5.91
CA ALA A 557 -23.45 -11.65 4.48
C ALA A 557 -22.17 -12.12 3.77
N ALA A 558 -21.01 -11.54 4.12
CA ALA A 558 -19.72 -11.98 3.60
C ALA A 558 -19.40 -13.44 3.98
N ALA A 559 -19.64 -13.83 5.23
CA ALA A 559 -19.46 -15.22 5.68
C ALA A 559 -20.35 -16.20 4.91
N THR A 560 -21.64 -15.89 4.75
CA THR A 560 -22.55 -16.73 3.97
C THR A 560 -22.11 -16.84 2.50
N ALA A 561 -21.66 -15.74 1.89
CA ALA A 561 -21.17 -15.79 0.50
C ALA A 561 -19.93 -16.68 0.37
N VAL A 562 -18.96 -16.55 1.29
CA VAL A 562 -17.76 -17.41 1.33
C VAL A 562 -18.14 -18.88 1.50
N GLU A 563 -19.04 -19.23 2.41
CA GLU A 563 -19.51 -20.61 2.60
C GLU A 563 -20.11 -21.20 1.32
N ARG A 564 -20.92 -20.42 0.59
CA ARG A 564 -21.53 -20.86 -0.69
C ARG A 564 -20.49 -21.04 -1.79
N ILE A 565 -19.48 -20.17 -1.86
CA ILE A 565 -18.35 -20.29 -2.79
C ILE A 565 -17.59 -21.60 -2.51
N VAL A 566 -17.18 -21.83 -1.25
CA VAL A 566 -16.43 -23.02 -0.84
C VAL A 566 -17.22 -24.29 -1.17
N ALA A 567 -18.49 -24.36 -0.78
CA ALA A 567 -19.34 -25.51 -1.06
C ALA A 567 -19.50 -25.76 -2.57
N GLY A 568 -19.61 -24.69 -3.37
CA GLY A 568 -19.69 -24.80 -4.83
C GLY A 568 -18.41 -25.36 -5.46
N ILE A 569 -17.23 -24.92 -4.99
CA ILE A 569 -15.94 -25.44 -5.46
C ILE A 569 -15.77 -26.91 -5.06
N GLN A 570 -16.12 -27.28 -3.82
CA GLN A 570 -16.05 -28.67 -3.34
C GLN A 570 -16.98 -29.61 -4.14
N ALA A 571 -18.20 -29.16 -4.46
CA ALA A 571 -19.13 -29.93 -5.26
C ALA A 571 -18.64 -30.15 -6.70
N GLY A 572 -18.02 -29.14 -7.32
CA GLY A 572 -17.45 -29.24 -8.67
C GLY A 572 -16.16 -30.08 -8.75
N ALA A 573 -15.46 -30.25 -7.63
CA ALA A 573 -14.23 -31.05 -7.53
C ALA A 573 -14.47 -32.55 -7.26
N SER A 574 -15.72 -32.96 -7.03
CA SER A 574 -16.07 -34.38 -6.87
C SER A 574 -16.14 -35.06 -8.25
N PRO A 575 -15.49 -36.22 -8.47
CA PRO A 575 -15.61 -36.93 -9.73
C PRO A 575 -17.08 -37.34 -9.97
N PRO A 576 -17.56 -37.32 -11.23
CA PRO A 576 -18.93 -37.66 -11.58
C PRO A 576 -19.32 -39.10 -11.25
#